data_AF-A0A9D0HEQ7-F1
#
_entry.id   AF-A0A9D0HEQ7-F1
#
_cell.length_a   1.000
_cell.length_b   1.000
_cell.length_c   1.000
_cell.angle_alpha   90.00
_cell.angle_beta   90.00
_cell.angle_gamma   90.00
#
_symmetry.space_group_name_H-M   'P 1'
#
loop_
_entity.id
_entity.type
_entity.pdbx_description
1 polymer ?
#
loop_
_entity_poly.entity_id
_entity_poly.type
_entity_poly.pdbx_seq_one_letter_code
_entity_poly.pdbx_strand_id
1 'polypeptide(L)'
;MVRALVAKRAELELNAVGDDDRMLKDLHLNSIMVAEIVTEAARALGVAPPAAPTEFANATLHEMAQAVAAGDALQEAAEGQLVAGVEDWVRVFAMVDEPLAAAAEASFDAAASGSEWRTVGAGLDGLAAALRRTPLAGWLIRTDDAKVVLRAAKAALERRQPARFVLIHCGAGATGMARSLHLEAPWLKVTVIALADMTQVPCERLVAEVCNTHDFRELVYTDGEAARPTLVPLHAEVGGEWALGADDVVVVTGGGKGITAECALALAKATGAALGIVGRADPASDEELAHNLVRLGKVTRVSYARADVTDAAQVQAAVDKVAAELGTITGVIHGASVNVPALLGDLSEAAVDLTLAVKVGGLARILAALATDELKLLISFGSIIGRSGMRGEGHYA
;
A
#
# COMPACT_ATOMS: atom_id res chain seq x y z
N MET A 1 -18.41 -28.94 9.95
CA MET A 1 -18.00 -27.64 10.52
C MET A 1 -17.28 -26.78 9.47
N VAL A 2 -16.08 -27.16 9.01
CA VAL A 2 -15.31 -26.42 7.99
C VAL A 2 -16.15 -26.07 6.76
N ARG A 3 -16.89 -27.04 6.21
CA ARG A 3 -17.83 -26.82 5.09
C ARG A 3 -18.82 -25.68 5.33
N ALA A 4 -19.31 -25.52 6.56
CA ALA A 4 -20.25 -24.45 6.91
C ALA A 4 -19.56 -23.08 7.01
N LEU A 5 -18.31 -23.02 7.49
CA LEU A 5 -17.50 -21.79 7.47
C LEU A 5 -17.22 -21.34 6.04
N VAL A 6 -16.83 -22.28 5.18
CA VAL A 6 -16.57 -22.05 3.77
C VAL A 6 -17.83 -21.60 3.03
N ALA A 7 -18.94 -22.33 3.17
CA ALA A 7 -20.22 -21.97 2.56
C ALA A 7 -20.67 -20.57 2.98
N LYS A 8 -20.55 -20.24 4.28
CA LYS A 8 -20.87 -18.90 4.81
C LYS A 8 -19.97 -17.82 4.21
N ARG A 9 -18.65 -18.07 4.08
CA ARG A 9 -17.70 -17.09 3.57
C ARG A 9 -17.79 -16.89 2.06
N ALA A 10 -18.12 -17.96 1.34
CA ALA A 10 -18.31 -17.96 -0.12
C ALA A 10 -19.73 -17.56 -0.55
N GLU A 11 -20.64 -17.31 0.41
CA GLU A 11 -22.06 -17.03 0.15
C GLU A 11 -22.75 -18.14 -0.68
N LEU A 12 -22.38 -19.39 -0.43
CA LEU A 12 -22.91 -20.58 -1.09
C LEU A 12 -23.84 -21.37 -0.17
N GLU A 13 -24.79 -22.08 -0.75
CA GLU A 13 -25.57 -23.09 -0.05
C GLU A 13 -24.65 -24.24 0.40
N LEU A 14 -24.93 -24.84 1.56
CA LEU A 14 -24.03 -25.85 2.17
C LEU A 14 -23.82 -27.09 1.29
N ASN A 15 -24.80 -27.42 0.44
CA ASN A 15 -24.77 -28.54 -0.50
C ASN A 15 -23.98 -28.23 -1.79
N ALA A 16 -23.65 -26.96 -2.04
CA ALA A 16 -22.85 -26.52 -3.19
C ALA A 16 -21.34 -26.58 -2.92
N VAL A 17 -20.92 -26.92 -1.69
CA VAL A 17 -19.51 -27.06 -1.31
C VAL A 17 -19.19 -28.55 -1.13
N GLY A 18 -18.49 -29.11 -2.10
CA GLY A 18 -17.97 -30.48 -2.12
C GLY A 18 -16.67 -30.64 -1.31
N ASP A 19 -16.36 -31.88 -0.94
CA ASP A 19 -15.13 -32.21 -0.21
C ASP A 19 -13.87 -32.05 -1.08
N ASP A 20 -14.00 -32.25 -2.38
CA ASP A 20 -12.90 -32.16 -3.35
C ASP A 20 -12.76 -30.77 -3.98
N ASP A 21 -13.63 -29.81 -3.63
CA ASP A 21 -13.56 -28.45 -4.14
C ASP A 21 -12.32 -27.74 -3.60
N ARG A 22 -11.53 -27.14 -4.49
CA ARG A 22 -10.36 -26.34 -4.12
C ARG A 22 -10.77 -24.93 -3.73
N MET A 23 -10.20 -24.46 -2.62
CA MET A 23 -10.56 -23.17 -2.02
C MET A 23 -10.46 -21.98 -3.00
N LEU A 24 -9.30 -21.82 -3.67
CA LEU A 24 -9.11 -20.74 -4.65
C LEU A 24 -9.82 -21.01 -5.98
N LYS A 25 -9.62 -22.20 -6.53
CA LYS A 25 -9.98 -22.48 -7.93
C LYS A 25 -11.47 -22.70 -8.11
N ASP A 26 -12.08 -23.50 -7.24
CA ASP A 26 -13.46 -23.97 -7.41
C ASP A 26 -14.43 -23.16 -6.54
N LEU A 27 -13.97 -22.67 -5.37
CA LEU A 27 -14.79 -21.87 -4.44
C LEU A 27 -14.49 -20.35 -4.50
N HIS A 28 -13.55 -19.93 -5.37
CA HIS A 28 -13.18 -18.53 -5.61
C HIS A 28 -12.81 -17.73 -4.34
N LEU A 29 -12.35 -18.39 -3.29
CA LEU A 29 -11.87 -17.73 -2.07
C LEU A 29 -10.47 -17.17 -2.29
N ASN A 30 -10.19 -15.96 -1.79
CA ASN A 30 -8.81 -15.46 -1.77
C ASN A 30 -8.00 -16.06 -0.59
N SER A 31 -6.68 -15.95 -0.65
CA SER A 31 -5.77 -16.52 0.36
C SER A 31 -6.01 -15.99 1.78
N ILE A 32 -6.51 -14.75 1.91
CA ILE A 32 -6.86 -14.15 3.20
C ILE A 32 -8.11 -14.80 3.78
N MET A 33 -9.16 -14.97 2.97
CA MET A 33 -10.39 -15.66 3.39
C MET A 33 -10.09 -17.10 3.80
N VAL A 34 -9.20 -17.77 3.07
CA VAL A 34 -8.76 -19.14 3.44
C VAL A 34 -8.04 -19.14 4.78
N ALA A 35 -7.11 -18.20 5.00
CA ALA A 35 -6.40 -18.08 6.27
C ALA A 35 -7.36 -17.84 7.46
N GLU A 36 -8.37 -16.99 7.29
CA GLU A 36 -9.42 -16.75 8.28
C GLU A 36 -10.22 -18.01 8.58
N ILE A 37 -10.68 -18.73 7.55
CA ILE A 37 -11.46 -19.97 7.69
C ILE A 37 -10.65 -21.04 8.43
N VAL A 38 -9.37 -21.20 8.09
CA VAL A 38 -8.47 -22.15 8.74
C VAL A 38 -8.27 -21.79 10.21
N THR A 39 -8.06 -20.52 10.52
CA THR A 39 -7.86 -20.02 11.89
C THR A 39 -9.14 -20.19 12.73
N GLU A 40 -10.30 -19.88 12.15
CA GLU A 40 -11.60 -20.06 12.80
C GLU A 40 -11.93 -21.54 13.04
N ALA A 41 -11.60 -22.41 12.08
CA ALA A 41 -11.76 -23.85 12.22
C ALA A 41 -10.85 -24.43 13.33
N ALA A 42 -9.58 -24.03 13.39
CA ALA A 42 -8.66 -24.46 14.44
C ALA A 42 -9.15 -24.03 15.83
N ARG A 43 -9.59 -22.77 15.95
CA ARG A 43 -10.17 -22.24 17.19
C ARG A 43 -11.42 -23.02 17.63
N ALA A 44 -12.32 -23.33 16.69
CA ALA A 44 -13.54 -24.07 16.98
C ALA A 44 -13.27 -25.52 17.42
N LEU A 45 -12.15 -26.12 16.98
CA LEU A 45 -11.70 -27.45 17.37
C LEU A 45 -10.82 -27.48 18.62
N GLY A 46 -10.44 -26.31 19.17
CA GLY A 46 -9.56 -26.22 20.33
C GLY A 46 -8.12 -26.66 20.04
N VAL A 47 -7.69 -26.59 18.78
CA VAL A 47 -6.33 -26.91 18.35
C VAL A 47 -5.56 -25.63 18.02
N ALA A 48 -4.23 -25.69 18.08
CA ALA A 48 -3.40 -24.55 17.71
C ALA A 48 -3.60 -24.20 16.22
N PRO A 49 -3.77 -22.93 15.85
CA PRO A 49 -3.85 -22.55 14.45
C PRO A 49 -2.52 -22.85 13.74
N PRO A 50 -2.56 -23.31 12.48
CA PRO A 50 -1.34 -23.60 11.73
C PRO A 50 -0.50 -22.33 11.52
N ALA A 51 0.82 -22.50 11.45
CA ALA A 51 1.78 -21.39 11.33
C ALA A 51 1.63 -20.58 10.02
N ALA A 52 1.21 -21.25 8.94
CA ALA A 52 0.99 -20.63 7.64
C ALA A 52 -0.42 -20.97 7.08
N PRO A 53 -1.51 -20.34 7.60
CA PRO A 53 -2.88 -20.65 7.19
C PRO A 53 -3.17 -20.39 5.70
N THR A 54 -2.37 -19.55 5.04
CA THR A 54 -2.49 -19.25 3.61
C THR A 54 -2.05 -20.40 2.70
N GLU A 55 -1.29 -21.39 3.20
CA GLU A 55 -0.85 -22.54 2.40
C GLU A 55 -2.01 -23.44 1.96
N PHE A 56 -3.12 -23.39 2.71
CA PHE A 56 -4.35 -24.09 2.37
C PHE A 56 -5.12 -23.46 1.20
N ALA A 57 -4.64 -22.35 0.61
CA ALA A 57 -5.37 -21.64 -0.44
C ALA A 57 -5.61 -22.49 -1.70
N ASN A 58 -4.72 -23.46 -1.98
CA ASN A 58 -4.87 -24.39 -3.09
C ASN A 58 -5.36 -25.79 -2.67
N ALA A 59 -5.54 -26.03 -1.37
CA ALA A 59 -6.00 -27.30 -0.83
C ALA A 59 -7.48 -27.54 -1.14
N THR A 60 -7.89 -28.79 -1.16
CA THR A 60 -9.31 -29.14 -1.13
C THR A 60 -9.91 -28.89 0.25
N LEU A 61 -11.23 -28.77 0.32
CA LEU A 61 -11.95 -28.70 1.59
C LEU A 61 -11.58 -29.87 2.52
N HIS A 62 -11.46 -31.08 1.95
CA HIS A 62 -11.10 -32.29 2.68
C HIS A 62 -9.69 -32.24 3.25
N GLU A 63 -8.70 -31.88 2.44
CA GLU A 63 -7.29 -31.76 2.85
C GLU A 63 -7.13 -30.74 3.99
N MET A 64 -7.77 -29.57 3.84
CA MET A 64 -7.76 -28.53 4.87
C MET A 64 -8.42 -29.01 6.17
N ALA A 65 -9.57 -29.67 6.07
CA ALA A 65 -10.29 -30.16 7.25
C ALA A 65 -9.51 -31.25 7.99
N GLN A 66 -8.82 -32.13 7.26
CA GLN A 66 -7.96 -33.15 7.84
C GLN A 66 -6.75 -32.55 8.54
N ALA A 67 -6.05 -31.61 7.90
CA ALA A 67 -4.87 -30.96 8.47
C ALA A 67 -5.21 -30.20 9.76
N VAL A 68 -6.28 -29.39 9.74
CA VAL A 68 -6.74 -28.68 10.93
C VAL A 68 -7.17 -29.66 12.03
N ALA A 69 -7.87 -30.76 11.70
CA ALA A 69 -8.28 -31.74 12.70
C ALA A 69 -7.11 -32.54 13.31
N ALA A 70 -6.06 -32.79 12.54
CA ALA A 70 -4.85 -33.46 13.02
C ALA A 70 -4.02 -32.58 13.97
N GLY A 71 -4.23 -31.26 13.96
CA GLY A 71 -3.33 -30.30 14.63
C GLY A 71 -1.96 -30.23 13.97
N ASP A 72 -1.79 -30.89 12.82
CA ASP A 72 -0.61 -30.78 11.99
C ASP A 72 -0.71 -29.46 11.23
N ALA A 73 0.19 -28.53 11.53
CA ALA A 73 0.66 -27.68 10.45
C ALA A 73 1.14 -28.62 9.34
N LEU A 74 0.80 -28.34 8.07
CA LEU A 74 1.58 -28.91 6.98
C LEU A 74 3.04 -28.70 7.38
N GLN A 75 3.78 -29.81 7.53
CA GLN A 75 5.17 -29.79 7.98
C GLN A 75 5.84 -28.61 7.30
N GLU A 76 6.46 -27.72 8.09
CA GLU A 76 7.30 -26.64 7.55
C GLU A 76 8.03 -27.20 6.37
N ALA A 77 7.70 -26.73 5.17
CA ALA A 77 8.35 -27.18 3.97
C ALA A 77 9.85 -26.98 4.23
N ALA A 78 10.56 -28.10 4.39
CA ALA A 78 11.97 -28.12 4.70
C ALA A 78 12.64 -27.07 3.83
N GLU A 79 13.32 -26.10 4.44
CA GLU A 79 13.94 -24.91 3.81
C GLU A 79 14.03 -25.09 2.31
N GLY A 80 13.02 -24.56 1.60
CA GLY A 80 12.68 -24.96 0.25
C GLY A 80 13.92 -25.00 -0.64
N GLN A 81 14.37 -26.20 -0.99
CA GLN A 81 15.43 -26.39 -1.95
C GLN A 81 14.95 -25.74 -3.25
N LEU A 82 15.57 -24.62 -3.64
CA LEU A 82 15.19 -23.85 -4.83
C LEU A 82 15.07 -24.82 -6.01
N VAL A 83 13.85 -24.97 -6.53
CA VAL A 83 13.59 -25.86 -7.66
C VAL A 83 14.31 -25.28 -8.87
N ALA A 84 15.28 -26.01 -9.41
CA ALA A 84 16.05 -25.57 -10.55
C ALA A 84 15.14 -25.19 -11.73
N GLY A 85 15.25 -23.96 -12.23
CA GLY A 85 14.42 -23.41 -13.30
C GLY A 85 13.23 -22.56 -12.84
N VAL A 86 12.93 -22.51 -11.55
CA VAL A 86 12.02 -21.52 -10.97
C VAL A 86 12.86 -20.32 -10.52
N GLU A 87 12.70 -19.20 -11.21
CA GLU A 87 13.34 -17.95 -10.81
C GLU A 87 12.83 -17.48 -9.44
N ASP A 88 13.68 -16.76 -8.70
CA ASP A 88 13.21 -16.03 -7.51
C ASP A 88 12.05 -15.11 -7.92
N TRP A 89 10.91 -15.28 -7.26
CA TRP A 89 9.70 -14.49 -7.50
C TRP A 89 9.76 -13.13 -6.77
N VAL A 90 10.81 -12.93 -5.96
CA VAL A 90 11.15 -11.65 -5.34
C VAL A 90 12.16 -10.91 -6.21
N ARG A 91 11.84 -9.66 -6.54
CA ARG A 91 12.69 -8.77 -7.33
C ARG A 91 12.71 -7.40 -6.66
N VAL A 92 13.85 -6.73 -6.78
CA VAL A 92 13.97 -5.32 -6.41
C VAL A 92 13.57 -4.50 -7.64
N PHE A 93 12.81 -3.42 -7.42
CA PHE A 93 12.39 -2.53 -8.47
C PHE A 93 12.79 -1.08 -8.15
N ALA A 94 13.09 -0.31 -9.19
CA ALA A 94 13.20 1.14 -9.10
C ALA A 94 12.03 1.78 -9.84
N MET A 95 11.59 2.93 -9.34
CA MET A 95 10.82 3.88 -10.13
C MET A 95 11.80 4.74 -10.92
N VAL A 96 11.65 4.77 -12.24
CA VAL A 96 12.40 5.65 -13.14
C VAL A 96 11.43 6.48 -13.96
N ASP A 97 11.78 7.73 -14.20
CA ASP A 97 11.02 8.61 -15.07
C ASP A 97 11.49 8.41 -16.52
N GLU A 98 10.70 7.68 -17.30
CA GLU A 98 10.99 7.40 -18.70
C GLU A 98 10.58 8.61 -19.56
N PRO A 99 11.49 9.26 -20.29
CA PRO A 99 11.16 10.43 -21.11
C PRO A 99 10.06 10.12 -22.13
N LEU A 100 9.11 11.04 -22.27
CA LEU A 100 8.03 10.93 -23.25
C LEU A 100 8.19 11.97 -24.36
N ALA A 101 8.01 11.50 -25.60
CA ALA A 101 7.87 12.40 -26.73
C ALA A 101 6.65 13.31 -26.55
N ALA A 102 6.70 14.47 -27.22
CA ALA A 102 5.59 15.41 -27.20
C ALA A 102 4.27 14.76 -27.61
N ALA A 103 3.21 14.94 -26.80
CA ALA A 103 1.88 14.55 -27.21
C ALA A 103 1.51 15.27 -28.52
N ALA A 104 0.86 14.55 -29.43
CA ALA A 104 0.35 15.14 -30.66
C ALA A 104 -0.60 16.31 -30.33
N GLU A 105 -0.51 17.39 -31.10
CA GLU A 105 -1.31 18.59 -30.88
C GLU A 105 -2.80 18.26 -30.82
N ALA A 106 -3.49 18.86 -29.85
CA ALA A 106 -4.93 18.71 -29.73
C ALA A 106 -5.62 19.39 -30.91
N SER A 107 -6.57 18.68 -31.54
CA SER A 107 -7.51 19.31 -32.46
C SER A 107 -8.49 20.16 -31.65
N PHE A 108 -8.47 21.48 -31.88
CA PHE A 108 -9.44 22.40 -31.32
C PHE A 108 -10.63 22.52 -32.27
N ASP A 109 -11.83 22.25 -31.79
CA ASP A 109 -13.05 22.45 -32.57
C ASP A 109 -13.72 23.75 -32.10
N ALA A 110 -13.65 24.78 -32.95
CA ALA A 110 -14.25 26.09 -32.67
C ALA A 110 -15.78 26.03 -32.53
N ALA A 111 -16.44 24.98 -33.02
CA ALA A 111 -17.88 24.73 -32.84
C ALA A 111 -18.20 23.94 -31.56
N ALA A 112 -17.22 23.27 -30.96
CA ALA A 112 -17.34 22.62 -29.66
C ALA A 112 -17.21 23.65 -28.52
N SER A 113 -18.14 24.61 -28.48
CA SER A 113 -18.24 25.55 -27.37
C SER A 113 -19.25 25.02 -26.35
N GLY A 114 -18.84 24.79 -25.10
CA GLY A 114 -19.77 24.58 -23.98
C GLY A 114 -19.65 23.27 -23.20
N SER A 115 -18.53 22.56 -23.31
CA SER A 115 -18.28 21.36 -22.50
C SER A 115 -18.10 21.71 -21.01
N GLU A 116 -18.85 21.01 -20.14
CA GLU A 116 -18.89 21.28 -18.70
C GLU A 116 -17.61 20.77 -18.01
N TRP A 117 -16.75 21.71 -17.60
CA TRP A 117 -15.57 21.43 -16.77
C TRP A 117 -15.79 21.92 -15.34
N ARG A 118 -15.69 20.99 -14.38
CA ARG A 118 -15.70 21.28 -12.94
C ARG A 118 -14.27 21.42 -12.44
N THR A 119 -13.92 22.61 -11.97
CA THR A 119 -12.56 22.92 -11.51
C THR A 119 -12.47 22.94 -9.99
N VAL A 120 -11.41 22.36 -9.44
CA VAL A 120 -11.12 22.37 -8.00
C VAL A 120 -9.65 22.71 -7.78
N GLY A 121 -9.35 23.75 -7.00
CA GLY A 121 -7.98 24.24 -6.79
C GLY A 121 -7.66 25.52 -7.57
N ALA A 122 -6.49 26.11 -7.30
CA ALA A 122 -6.08 27.41 -7.85
C ALA A 122 -5.14 27.28 -9.07
N GLY A 123 -5.12 28.31 -9.92
CA GLY A 123 -4.22 28.38 -11.08
C GLY A 123 -4.68 27.52 -12.27
N LEU A 124 -5.96 27.19 -12.34
CA LEU A 124 -6.55 26.35 -13.38
C LEU A 124 -7.26 27.13 -14.48
N ASP A 125 -7.46 28.44 -14.34
CA ASP A 125 -8.33 29.23 -15.23
C ASP A 125 -7.92 29.16 -16.70
N GLY A 126 -6.60 29.31 -16.97
CA GLY A 126 -6.07 29.22 -18.33
C GLY A 126 -6.26 27.84 -18.96
N LEU A 127 -5.95 26.77 -18.21
CA LEU A 127 -6.11 25.40 -18.67
C LEU A 127 -7.59 25.04 -18.86
N ALA A 128 -8.47 25.44 -17.92
CA ALA A 128 -9.90 25.22 -18.01
C ALA A 128 -10.51 25.96 -19.21
N ALA A 129 -10.08 27.19 -19.49
CA ALA A 129 -10.50 27.93 -20.67
C ALA A 129 -10.05 27.23 -21.97
N ALA A 130 -8.81 26.72 -22.01
CA ALA A 130 -8.29 26.00 -23.16
C ALA A 130 -9.02 24.67 -23.40
N LEU A 131 -9.33 23.91 -22.34
CA LEU A 131 -10.07 22.65 -22.41
C LEU A 131 -11.52 22.83 -22.87
N ARG A 132 -12.17 23.96 -22.54
CA ARG A 132 -13.53 24.30 -23.02
C ARG A 132 -13.62 24.54 -24.53
N ARG A 133 -12.49 24.66 -25.22
CA ARG A 133 -12.40 24.69 -26.71
C ARG A 133 -12.27 23.30 -27.32
N THR A 134 -12.46 22.25 -26.53
CA THR A 134 -12.44 20.85 -26.95
C THR A 134 -13.81 20.22 -26.67
N PRO A 135 -14.19 19.13 -27.35
CA PRO A 135 -15.44 18.42 -27.08
C PRO A 135 -15.43 17.65 -25.73
N LEU A 136 -14.34 17.70 -24.98
CA LEU A 136 -14.17 16.98 -23.73
C LEU A 136 -14.84 17.71 -22.57
N ALA A 137 -15.44 16.96 -21.65
CA ALA A 137 -16.01 17.45 -20.40
C ALA A 137 -15.50 16.60 -19.22
N GLY A 138 -15.51 17.16 -18.01
CA GLY A 138 -15.01 16.42 -16.86
C GLY A 138 -14.61 17.25 -15.65
N TRP A 139 -13.71 16.68 -14.86
CA TRP A 139 -13.16 17.29 -13.65
C TRP A 139 -11.70 17.67 -13.90
N LEU A 140 -11.33 18.88 -13.49
CA LEU A 140 -9.96 19.39 -13.50
C LEU A 140 -9.60 19.82 -12.09
N ILE A 141 -8.72 19.05 -11.45
CA ILE A 141 -8.43 19.15 -10.02
C ILE A 141 -6.95 19.44 -9.86
N ARG A 142 -6.59 20.46 -9.09
CA ARG A 142 -5.20 20.74 -8.69
C ARG A 142 -5.07 20.77 -7.17
N THR A 143 -4.51 19.71 -6.59
CA THR A 143 -4.36 19.56 -5.14
C THR A 143 -3.46 18.37 -4.80
N ASP A 144 -2.78 18.43 -3.65
CA ASP A 144 -2.17 17.27 -3.00
C ASP A 144 -3.06 16.71 -1.85
N ASP A 145 -4.21 17.33 -1.57
CA ASP A 145 -5.13 16.87 -0.53
C ASP A 145 -6.00 15.70 -1.05
N ALA A 146 -5.70 14.50 -0.57
CA ALA A 146 -6.41 13.28 -0.92
C ALA A 146 -7.93 13.35 -0.64
N LYS A 147 -8.39 14.14 0.34
CA LYS A 147 -9.83 14.31 0.61
C LYS A 147 -10.51 15.16 -0.45
N VAL A 148 -9.81 16.17 -0.97
CA VAL A 148 -10.31 16.96 -2.11
C VAL A 148 -10.42 16.06 -3.35
N VAL A 149 -9.42 15.21 -3.58
CA VAL A 149 -9.47 14.21 -4.67
C VAL A 149 -10.62 13.22 -4.47
N LEU A 150 -10.82 12.70 -3.26
CA LEU A 150 -11.91 11.79 -2.93
C LEU A 150 -13.29 12.41 -3.22
N ARG A 151 -13.53 13.65 -2.77
CA ARG A 151 -14.80 14.36 -3.05
C ARG A 151 -15.04 14.52 -4.54
N ALA A 152 -14.01 14.89 -5.31
CA ALA A 152 -14.13 15.00 -6.75
C ALA A 152 -14.38 13.64 -7.42
N ALA A 153 -13.70 12.58 -6.96
CA ALA A 153 -13.90 11.21 -7.43
C ALA A 153 -15.33 10.73 -7.17
N LYS A 154 -15.88 10.97 -5.98
CA LYS A 154 -17.29 10.67 -5.65
C LYS A 154 -18.26 11.36 -6.59
N ALA A 155 -18.09 12.67 -6.80
CA ALA A 155 -18.92 13.43 -7.73
C ALA A 155 -18.81 12.91 -9.18
N ALA A 156 -17.65 12.40 -9.59
CA ALA A 156 -17.46 11.78 -10.90
C ALA A 156 -18.14 10.41 -11.03
N LEU A 157 -18.09 9.60 -9.98
CA LEU A 157 -18.74 8.29 -9.91
C LEU A 157 -20.26 8.39 -10.00
N GLU A 158 -20.86 9.40 -9.38
CA GLU A 158 -22.31 9.64 -9.42
C GLU A 158 -22.85 9.87 -10.84
N ARG A 159 -22.04 10.47 -11.73
CA ARG A 159 -22.47 10.80 -13.10
C ARG A 159 -22.67 9.57 -13.97
N ARG A 160 -21.94 8.48 -13.71
CA ARG A 160 -21.99 7.19 -14.46
C ARG A 160 -22.00 7.35 -16.00
N GLN A 161 -21.23 8.32 -16.50
CA GLN A 161 -21.12 8.63 -17.93
C GLN A 161 -19.67 8.85 -18.33
N PRO A 162 -19.30 8.61 -19.60
CA PRO A 162 -17.97 8.89 -20.11
C PRO A 162 -17.57 10.36 -19.88
N ALA A 163 -16.41 10.58 -19.25
CA ALA A 163 -15.87 11.90 -18.95
C ALA A 163 -14.36 11.85 -18.70
N ARG A 164 -13.74 13.02 -18.59
CA ARG A 164 -12.35 13.19 -18.16
C ARG A 164 -12.26 13.38 -16.65
N PHE A 165 -11.23 12.80 -16.03
CA PHE A 165 -10.83 13.12 -14.67
C PHE A 165 -9.35 13.50 -14.69
N VAL A 166 -9.04 14.78 -14.52
CA VAL A 166 -7.69 15.31 -14.60
C VAL A 166 -7.25 15.73 -13.21
N LEU A 167 -6.22 15.07 -12.68
CA LEU A 167 -5.58 15.39 -11.41
C LEU A 167 -4.21 16.00 -11.66
N ILE A 168 -3.97 17.18 -11.14
CA ILE A 168 -2.67 17.87 -11.13
C ILE A 168 -2.21 18.01 -9.68
N HIS A 169 -0.97 17.67 -9.37
CA HIS A 169 -0.43 17.73 -8.00
C HIS A 169 1.06 18.11 -8.00
N CYS A 170 1.61 18.58 -6.87
CA CYS A 170 3.00 19.02 -6.77
C CYS A 170 3.92 18.15 -5.89
N GLY A 171 3.45 17.00 -5.40
CA GLY A 171 4.29 16.05 -4.66
C GLY A 171 3.84 14.59 -4.83
N ALA A 172 3.72 13.85 -3.73
CA ALA A 172 3.23 12.47 -3.75
C ALA A 172 1.76 12.36 -4.26
N GLY A 173 0.97 13.43 -4.12
CA GLY A 173 -0.39 13.53 -4.63
C GLY A 173 -1.32 12.40 -4.15
N ALA A 174 -2.46 12.25 -4.84
CA ALA A 174 -3.37 11.11 -4.65
C ALA A 174 -3.40 10.23 -5.91
N THR A 175 -2.22 9.97 -6.48
CA THR A 175 -2.06 9.23 -7.72
C THR A 175 -2.52 7.78 -7.60
N GLY A 176 -2.22 7.12 -6.47
CA GLY A 176 -2.75 5.79 -6.14
C GLY A 176 -4.29 5.78 -6.13
N MET A 177 -4.90 6.77 -5.48
CA MET A 177 -6.36 6.97 -5.50
C MET A 177 -6.93 7.14 -6.93
N ALA A 178 -6.26 7.93 -7.78
CA ALA A 178 -6.68 8.14 -9.16
C ALA A 178 -6.60 6.84 -9.99
N ARG A 179 -5.63 5.97 -9.71
CA ARG A 179 -5.55 4.62 -10.32
C ARG A 179 -6.70 3.74 -9.84
N SER A 180 -6.99 3.73 -8.55
CA SER A 180 -8.15 3.00 -8.01
C SER A 180 -9.46 3.52 -8.59
N LEU A 181 -9.59 4.84 -8.83
CA LEU A 181 -10.74 5.43 -9.53
C LEU A 181 -10.88 4.90 -10.94
N HIS A 182 -9.78 4.81 -11.70
CA HIS A 182 -9.81 4.23 -13.05
C HIS A 182 -10.28 2.76 -13.03
N LEU A 183 -9.84 1.97 -12.05
CA LEU A 183 -10.25 0.58 -11.89
C LEU A 183 -11.73 0.45 -11.44
N GLU A 184 -12.22 1.39 -10.63
CA GLU A 184 -13.61 1.40 -10.16
C GLU A 184 -14.59 1.92 -11.21
N ALA A 185 -14.15 2.85 -12.05
CA ALA A 185 -14.93 3.48 -13.11
C ALA A 185 -14.18 3.52 -14.46
N PRO A 186 -14.12 2.39 -15.19
CA PRO A 186 -13.42 2.30 -16.49
C PRO A 186 -13.98 3.24 -17.58
N TRP A 187 -15.18 3.80 -17.38
CA TRP A 187 -15.78 4.81 -18.26
C TRP A 187 -15.15 6.21 -18.07
N LEU A 188 -14.44 6.46 -16.97
CA LEU A 188 -13.67 7.69 -16.78
C LEU A 188 -12.28 7.53 -17.39
N LYS A 189 -11.89 8.54 -18.17
CA LYS A 189 -10.53 8.62 -18.69
C LYS A 189 -9.70 9.51 -17.76
N VAL A 190 -8.75 8.89 -17.06
CA VAL A 190 -8.02 9.52 -15.95
C VAL A 190 -6.66 10.01 -16.42
N THR A 191 -6.37 11.29 -16.21
CA THR A 191 -5.07 11.90 -16.49
C THR A 191 -4.49 12.42 -15.19
N VAL A 192 -3.29 11.99 -14.83
CA VAL A 192 -2.55 12.48 -13.67
C VAL A 192 -1.31 13.20 -14.15
N ILE A 193 -1.09 14.43 -13.65
CA ILE A 193 0.05 15.27 -14.03
C ILE A 193 0.72 15.77 -12.74
N ALA A 194 1.89 15.24 -12.42
CA ALA A 194 2.75 15.82 -11.39
C ALA A 194 3.48 17.02 -11.99
N LEU A 195 3.13 18.22 -11.55
CA LEU A 195 3.67 19.49 -12.03
C LEU A 195 3.65 20.52 -10.90
N ALA A 196 4.83 20.91 -10.43
CA ALA A 196 4.97 21.87 -9.32
C ALA A 196 4.51 23.27 -9.73
N ASP A 197 5.03 23.76 -10.86
CA ASP A 197 4.75 25.09 -11.38
C ASP A 197 4.04 25.02 -12.74
N MET A 198 2.78 25.44 -12.75
CA MET A 198 1.94 25.47 -13.96
C MET A 198 2.50 26.38 -15.06
N THR A 199 3.40 27.31 -14.75
CA THR A 199 4.00 28.21 -15.74
C THR A 199 5.12 27.55 -16.55
N GLN A 200 5.67 26.43 -16.09
CA GLN A 200 6.72 25.70 -16.79
C GLN A 200 6.21 24.98 -18.04
N VAL A 201 4.89 24.76 -18.15
CA VAL A 201 4.30 24.01 -19.25
C VAL A 201 3.17 24.82 -19.89
N PRO A 202 3.21 25.09 -21.21
CA PRO A 202 2.11 25.76 -21.90
C PRO A 202 0.78 25.03 -21.75
N CYS A 203 -0.32 25.77 -21.62
CA CYS A 203 -1.66 25.19 -21.46
C CYS A 203 -2.03 24.26 -22.62
N GLU A 204 -1.64 24.61 -23.85
CA GLU A 204 -1.87 23.81 -25.07
C GLU A 204 -1.25 22.42 -24.95
N ARG A 205 -0.07 22.34 -24.32
CA ARG A 205 0.60 21.07 -24.10
C ARG A 205 -0.18 20.23 -23.09
N LEU A 206 -0.60 20.81 -21.98
CA LEU A 206 -1.44 20.11 -20.98
C LEU A 206 -2.79 19.67 -21.57
N VAL A 207 -3.40 20.48 -22.43
CA VAL A 207 -4.61 20.08 -23.18
C VAL A 207 -4.34 18.88 -24.08
N ALA A 208 -3.22 18.87 -24.81
CA ALA A 208 -2.82 17.75 -25.65
C ALA A 208 -2.66 16.46 -24.82
N GLU A 209 -2.06 16.54 -23.63
CA GLU A 209 -1.96 15.38 -22.73
C GLU A 209 -3.34 14.82 -22.35
N VAL A 210 -4.28 15.69 -21.97
CA VAL A 210 -5.66 15.30 -21.61
C VAL A 210 -6.43 14.71 -22.81
N CYS A 211 -6.25 15.29 -24.00
CA CYS A 211 -6.87 14.79 -25.24
C CYS A 211 -6.37 13.40 -25.61
N ASN A 212 -5.07 13.14 -25.44
CA ASN A 212 -4.41 11.88 -25.78
C ASN A 212 -4.46 10.83 -24.64
N THR A 213 -5.26 11.05 -23.59
CA THR A 213 -5.54 10.02 -22.59
C THR A 213 -6.58 9.04 -23.15
N HIS A 214 -6.24 7.76 -23.29
CA HIS A 214 -7.18 6.74 -23.75
C HIS A 214 -7.90 6.03 -22.62
N ASP A 215 -7.20 5.67 -21.55
CA ASP A 215 -7.75 4.98 -20.37
C ASP A 215 -7.24 5.66 -19.10
N PHE A 216 -5.97 5.41 -18.80
CA PHE A 216 -5.23 6.05 -17.72
C PHE A 216 -3.90 6.58 -18.28
N ARG A 217 -3.54 7.82 -17.95
CA ARG A 217 -2.27 8.44 -18.32
C ARG A 217 -1.70 9.15 -17.10
N GLU A 218 -0.43 8.90 -16.79
CA GLU A 218 0.29 9.55 -15.70
C GLU A 218 1.57 10.15 -16.27
N LEU A 219 1.85 11.39 -15.88
CA LEU A 219 2.92 12.23 -16.38
C LEU A 219 3.59 12.92 -15.20
N VAL A 220 4.92 13.00 -15.23
CA VAL A 220 5.71 13.87 -14.36
C VAL A 220 6.37 14.90 -15.25
N TYR A 221 6.26 16.17 -14.89
CA TYR A 221 6.97 17.25 -15.53
C TYR A 221 8.12 17.73 -14.66
N THR A 222 9.32 17.81 -15.23
CA THR A 222 10.51 18.38 -14.60
C THR A 222 11.18 19.31 -15.61
N ASP A 223 11.38 20.57 -15.25
CA ASP A 223 11.97 21.60 -16.12
C ASP A 223 11.28 21.73 -17.50
N GLY A 224 9.95 21.53 -17.53
CA GLY A 224 9.13 21.61 -18.75
C GLY A 224 9.11 20.34 -19.60
N GLU A 225 9.95 19.34 -19.28
CA GLU A 225 10.01 18.05 -19.98
C GLU A 225 9.09 17.03 -19.34
N ALA A 226 8.42 16.22 -20.17
CA ALA A 226 7.45 15.22 -19.72
C ALA A 226 8.09 13.82 -19.64
N ALA A 227 7.79 13.10 -18.58
CA ALA A 227 8.19 11.71 -18.40
C ALA A 227 7.04 10.86 -17.84
N ARG A 228 7.14 9.54 -18.00
CA ARG A 228 6.25 8.56 -17.40
C ARG A 228 6.97 7.81 -16.28
N PRO A 229 6.43 7.82 -15.05
CA PRO A 229 6.94 6.97 -13.99
C PRO A 229 6.79 5.50 -14.38
N THR A 230 7.89 4.76 -14.42
CA THR A 230 7.93 3.37 -14.86
C THR A 230 8.67 2.52 -13.83
N LEU A 231 8.03 1.40 -13.45
CA LEU A 231 8.62 0.45 -12.52
C LEU A 231 9.54 -0.49 -13.33
N VAL A 232 10.84 -0.47 -13.06
CA VAL A 232 11.82 -1.29 -13.77
C VAL A 232 12.53 -2.26 -12.80
N PRO A 233 12.75 -3.52 -13.20
CA PRO A 233 13.48 -4.46 -12.38
C PRO A 233 14.93 -4.01 -12.22
N LEU A 234 15.39 -3.90 -10.97
CA LEU A 234 16.81 -3.70 -10.65
C LEU A 234 17.50 -5.06 -10.59
N HIS A 235 18.57 -5.18 -11.34
CA HIS A 235 19.52 -6.27 -11.19
C HIS A 235 20.53 -5.83 -10.13
N ALA A 236 20.24 -6.16 -8.87
CA ALA A 236 21.18 -5.91 -7.78
C ALA A 236 22.28 -6.98 -7.83
N GLU A 237 23.54 -6.56 -7.79
CA GLU A 237 24.62 -7.50 -7.48
C GLU A 237 24.45 -7.95 -6.02
N VAL A 238 24.38 -9.27 -5.81
CA VAL A 238 24.27 -9.85 -4.47
C VAL A 238 25.64 -9.78 -3.80
N GLY A 239 25.81 -8.86 -2.87
CA GLY A 239 27.05 -8.68 -2.11
C GLY A 239 27.18 -7.26 -1.55
N GLY A 240 27.81 -7.13 -0.39
CA GLY A 240 28.01 -5.84 0.29
C GLY A 240 27.96 -5.98 1.81
N GLU A 241 28.57 -5.04 2.52
CA GLU A 241 28.44 -4.93 3.97
C GLU A 241 27.16 -4.18 4.32
N TRP A 242 26.51 -4.57 5.41
CA TRP A 242 25.37 -3.83 5.93
C TRP A 242 25.81 -2.46 6.42
N ALA A 243 25.00 -1.43 6.15
CA ALA A 243 25.20 -0.10 6.72
C ALA A 243 25.03 -0.06 8.25
N LEU A 244 24.45 -1.11 8.83
CA LEU A 244 24.21 -1.27 10.26
C LEU A 244 25.08 -2.41 10.83
N GLY A 245 25.52 -2.24 12.07
CA GLY A 245 26.21 -3.25 12.87
C GLY A 245 25.60 -3.45 14.26
N ALA A 246 26.33 -4.16 15.13
CA ALA A 246 25.85 -4.54 16.47
C ALA A 246 25.67 -3.35 17.45
N ASP A 247 26.33 -2.23 17.17
CA ASP A 247 26.22 -0.99 17.95
C ASP A 247 25.03 -0.13 17.52
N ASP A 248 24.39 -0.46 16.40
CA ASP A 248 23.26 0.29 15.86
C ASP A 248 21.93 -0.10 16.52
N VAL A 249 21.01 0.86 16.55
CA VAL A 249 19.64 0.67 17.06
C VAL A 249 18.66 1.01 15.96
N VAL A 250 17.74 0.07 15.70
CA VAL A 250 16.67 0.23 14.70
C VAL A 250 15.34 0.40 15.41
N VAL A 251 14.69 1.54 15.23
CA VAL A 251 13.30 1.72 15.68
C VAL A 251 12.34 1.13 14.64
N VAL A 252 11.39 0.31 15.08
CA VAL A 252 10.49 -0.45 14.23
C VAL A 252 9.04 -0.14 14.60
N THR A 253 8.32 0.60 13.75
CA THR A 253 6.89 0.85 13.97
C THR A 253 6.04 -0.26 13.36
N GLY A 254 5.00 -0.69 14.07
CA GLY A 254 4.19 -1.84 13.63
C GLY A 254 4.96 -3.16 13.64
N GLY A 255 6.14 -3.21 14.28
CA GLY A 255 7.04 -4.37 14.32
C GLY A 255 6.71 -5.43 15.36
N GLY A 256 5.60 -5.28 16.07
CA GLY A 256 5.19 -6.26 17.09
C GLY A 256 4.63 -7.57 16.50
N LYS A 257 4.22 -7.55 15.22
CA LYS A 257 3.47 -8.64 14.56
C LYS A 257 3.71 -8.65 13.05
N GLY A 258 3.31 -9.76 12.41
CA GLY A 258 3.25 -9.90 10.96
C GLY A 258 4.60 -9.68 10.25
N ILE A 259 4.53 -9.26 8.98
CA ILE A 259 5.70 -9.13 8.09
C ILE A 259 6.77 -8.20 8.67
N THR A 260 6.38 -7.12 9.33
CA THR A 260 7.32 -6.16 9.93
C THR A 260 8.15 -6.80 11.05
N ALA A 261 7.55 -7.66 11.87
CA ALA A 261 8.28 -8.39 12.91
C ALA A 261 9.30 -9.38 12.30
N GLU A 262 8.92 -10.10 11.25
CA GLU A 262 9.83 -11.02 10.55
C GLU A 262 10.99 -10.29 9.88
N CYS A 263 10.72 -9.17 9.20
CA CYS A 263 11.77 -8.35 8.59
C CYS A 263 12.72 -7.77 9.65
N ALA A 264 12.20 -7.29 10.78
CA ALA A 264 13.01 -6.79 11.88
C ALA A 264 13.89 -7.89 12.49
N LEU A 265 13.34 -9.09 12.69
CA LEU A 265 14.08 -10.26 13.16
C LEU A 265 15.19 -10.66 12.19
N ALA A 266 14.89 -10.70 10.89
CA ALA A 266 15.86 -11.03 9.85
C ALA A 266 16.98 -9.99 9.77
N LEU A 267 16.65 -8.69 9.82
CA LEU A 267 17.64 -7.62 9.86
C LEU A 267 18.54 -7.77 11.09
N ALA A 268 17.97 -7.95 12.28
CA ALA A 268 18.76 -8.10 13.51
C ALA A 268 19.67 -9.34 13.48
N LYS A 269 19.23 -10.47 12.91
CA LYS A 269 20.10 -11.64 12.71
C LYS A 269 21.28 -11.34 11.79
N ALA A 270 21.07 -10.53 10.76
CA ALA A 270 22.08 -10.21 9.76
C ALA A 270 23.09 -9.16 10.24
N THR A 271 22.66 -8.19 11.07
CA THR A 271 23.48 -7.04 11.46
C THR A 271 23.91 -7.04 12.93
N GLY A 272 23.21 -7.78 13.79
CA GLY A 272 23.37 -7.70 15.25
C GLY A 272 22.74 -6.46 15.88
N ALA A 273 22.08 -5.60 15.11
CA ALA A 273 21.50 -4.35 15.61
C ALA A 273 20.42 -4.61 16.68
N ALA A 274 20.32 -3.71 17.65
CA ALA A 274 19.25 -3.73 18.64
C ALA A 274 17.94 -3.19 18.07
N LEU A 275 16.82 -3.61 18.64
CA LEU A 275 15.48 -3.28 18.11
C LEU A 275 14.64 -2.52 19.14
N GLY A 276 14.22 -1.31 18.76
CA GLY A 276 13.19 -0.55 19.47
C GLY A 276 11.82 -0.77 18.82
N ILE A 277 11.00 -1.66 19.36
CA ILE A 277 9.68 -1.98 18.81
C ILE A 277 8.64 -0.97 19.33
N VAL A 278 7.94 -0.30 18.41
CA VAL A 278 6.92 0.71 18.72
C VAL A 278 5.56 0.29 18.17
N GLY A 279 4.56 0.22 19.05
CA GLY A 279 3.19 -0.18 18.68
C GLY A 279 2.14 0.15 19.73
N ARG A 280 0.86 0.02 19.37
CA ARG A 280 -0.27 0.39 20.26
C ARG A 280 -0.72 -0.72 21.22
N ALA A 281 -0.45 -1.97 20.85
CA ALA A 281 -0.87 -3.14 21.60
C ALA A 281 -0.21 -3.17 22.99
N ASP A 282 -0.83 -3.85 23.94
CA ASP A 282 -0.24 -4.07 25.26
C ASP A 282 0.21 -5.54 25.35
N PRO A 283 1.50 -5.83 25.50
CA PRO A 283 2.00 -7.21 25.58
C PRO A 283 1.39 -7.99 26.75
N ALA A 284 0.85 -7.34 27.78
CA ALA A 284 0.16 -8.02 28.87
C ALA A 284 -1.20 -8.62 28.44
N SER A 285 -1.76 -8.16 27.32
CA SER A 285 -3.07 -8.59 26.80
C SER A 285 -3.02 -9.12 25.36
N ASP A 286 -1.83 -9.15 24.76
CA ASP A 286 -1.61 -9.52 23.37
C ASP A 286 -0.56 -10.62 23.28
N GLU A 287 -1.02 -11.88 23.26
CA GLU A 287 -0.17 -13.06 23.33
C GLU A 287 0.82 -13.16 22.15
N GLU A 288 0.39 -12.77 20.95
CA GLU A 288 1.24 -12.79 19.76
C GLU A 288 2.38 -11.78 19.89
N LEU A 289 2.08 -10.55 20.33
CA LEU A 289 3.09 -9.54 20.60
C LEU A 289 4.07 -10.04 21.68
N ALA A 290 3.55 -10.54 22.80
CA ALA A 290 4.39 -11.03 23.90
C ALA A 290 5.34 -12.15 23.44
N HIS A 291 4.81 -13.11 22.67
CA HIS A 291 5.60 -14.18 22.08
C HIS A 291 6.68 -13.65 21.12
N ASN A 292 6.34 -12.69 20.25
CA ASN A 292 7.28 -12.08 19.32
C ASN A 292 8.38 -11.29 20.03
N LEU A 293 8.08 -10.55 21.09
CA LEU A 293 9.09 -9.85 21.89
C LEU A 293 10.08 -10.82 22.54
N VAL A 294 9.60 -11.96 23.06
CA VAL A 294 10.49 -13.02 23.57
C VAL A 294 11.33 -13.62 22.45
N ARG A 295 10.75 -13.87 21.26
CA ARG A 295 11.48 -14.40 20.10
C ARG A 295 12.58 -13.45 19.63
N LEU A 296 12.30 -12.15 19.56
CA LEU A 296 13.28 -11.12 19.21
C LEU A 296 14.39 -11.00 20.27
N GLY A 297 14.02 -11.05 21.56
CA GLY A 297 14.95 -10.98 22.68
C GLY A 297 15.94 -12.15 22.78
N LYS A 298 15.65 -13.28 22.12
CA LYS A 298 16.59 -14.41 21.98
C LYS A 298 17.69 -14.14 20.93
N VAL A 299 17.49 -13.15 20.04
CA VAL A 299 18.41 -12.82 18.95
C VAL A 299 19.19 -11.55 19.24
N THR A 300 18.55 -10.53 19.79
CA THR A 300 19.16 -9.20 20.00
C THR A 300 18.57 -8.50 21.23
N ARG A 301 19.15 -7.34 21.58
CA ARG A 301 18.59 -6.45 22.61
C ARG A 301 17.30 -5.82 22.07
N VAL A 302 16.23 -5.86 22.87
CA VAL A 302 14.91 -5.35 22.48
C VAL A 302 14.37 -4.39 23.54
N SER A 303 13.88 -3.25 23.09
CA SER A 303 13.07 -2.32 23.87
C SER A 303 11.68 -2.26 23.25
N TYR A 304 10.63 -2.36 24.07
CA TYR A 304 9.25 -2.16 23.62
C TYR A 304 8.69 -0.86 24.17
N ALA A 305 8.18 0.01 23.30
CA ALA A 305 7.48 1.23 23.69
C ALA A 305 6.05 1.21 23.14
N ARG A 306 5.07 1.34 24.04
CA ARG A 306 3.67 1.47 23.65
C ARG A 306 3.40 2.91 23.22
N ALA A 307 3.03 3.11 21.96
CA ALA A 307 2.68 4.41 21.41
C ALA A 307 1.75 4.30 20.20
N ASP A 308 0.86 5.28 20.06
CA ASP A 308 0.20 5.57 18.79
C ASP A 308 1.09 6.48 17.94
N VAL A 309 1.49 6.00 16.75
CA VAL A 309 2.35 6.76 15.83
C VAL A 309 1.69 8.04 15.30
N THR A 310 0.37 8.19 15.45
CA THR A 310 -0.35 9.42 15.10
C THR A 310 -0.24 10.51 16.17
N ASP A 311 0.21 10.16 17.38
CA ASP A 311 0.39 11.07 18.52
C ASP A 311 1.87 11.44 18.68
N ALA A 312 2.18 12.73 18.48
CA ALA A 312 3.56 13.21 18.52
C ALA A 312 4.20 13.09 19.90
N ALA A 313 3.44 13.26 20.99
CA ALA A 313 3.97 13.18 22.34
C ALA A 313 4.28 11.73 22.72
N GLN A 314 3.42 10.79 22.32
CA GLN A 314 3.68 9.37 22.51
C GLN A 314 4.87 8.88 21.67
N VAL A 315 4.99 9.36 20.42
CA VAL A 315 6.15 9.05 19.57
C VAL A 315 7.45 9.54 20.19
N GLN A 316 7.49 10.80 20.66
CA GLN A 316 8.70 11.34 21.30
C GLN A 316 9.06 10.52 22.55
N ALA A 317 8.09 10.23 23.42
CA ALA A 317 8.33 9.43 24.61
C ALA A 317 8.82 8.00 24.29
N ALA A 318 8.31 7.40 23.21
CA ALA A 318 8.75 6.09 22.76
C ALA A 318 10.20 6.12 22.23
N VAL A 319 10.54 7.12 21.43
CA VAL A 319 11.90 7.33 20.92
C VAL A 319 12.89 7.58 22.06
N ASP A 320 12.56 8.46 23.00
CA ASP A 320 13.39 8.76 24.16
C ASP A 320 13.64 7.51 25.01
N LYS A 321 12.60 6.70 25.23
CA LYS A 321 12.71 5.42 25.95
C LYS A 321 13.64 4.46 25.22
N VAL A 322 13.45 4.25 23.93
CA VAL A 322 14.28 3.35 23.12
C VAL A 322 15.73 3.82 23.15
N ALA A 323 15.97 5.12 23.00
CA ALA A 323 17.31 5.69 23.04
C ALA A 323 17.98 5.51 24.40
N ALA A 324 17.24 5.71 25.50
CA ALA A 324 17.75 5.52 26.85
C ALA A 324 18.09 4.05 27.16
N GLU A 325 17.34 3.09 26.63
CA GLU A 325 17.54 1.65 26.89
C GLU A 325 18.57 1.01 25.96
N LEU A 326 18.66 1.44 24.70
CA LEU A 326 19.43 0.74 23.66
C LEU A 326 20.60 1.56 23.07
N GLY A 327 20.58 2.89 23.19
CA GLY A 327 21.55 3.81 22.58
C GLY A 327 20.99 4.59 21.39
N THR A 328 21.87 5.31 20.68
CA THR A 328 21.49 6.17 19.55
C THR A 328 20.78 5.38 18.45
N ILE A 329 19.63 5.89 18.00
CA ILE A 329 18.84 5.29 16.93
C ILE A 329 19.42 5.72 15.59
N THR A 330 19.90 4.74 14.81
CA THR A 330 20.57 4.93 13.52
C THR A 330 19.83 4.22 12.38
N GLY A 331 18.77 3.47 12.68
CA GLY A 331 17.91 2.83 11.69
C GLY A 331 16.43 3.01 11.98
N VAL A 332 15.61 3.04 10.94
CA VAL A 332 14.14 3.05 11.02
C VAL A 332 13.58 1.98 10.09
N ILE A 333 12.69 1.14 10.62
CA ILE A 333 11.73 0.37 9.83
C ILE A 333 10.34 0.89 10.15
N HIS A 334 9.66 1.46 9.16
CA HIS A 334 8.29 1.92 9.31
C HIS A 334 7.32 0.95 8.62
N GLY A 335 6.71 0.07 9.42
CA GLY A 335 5.70 -0.88 8.98
C GLY A 335 4.31 -0.62 9.56
N ALA A 336 4.13 0.45 10.33
CA ALA A 336 2.82 0.83 10.88
C ALA A 336 1.87 1.23 9.75
N SER A 337 0.72 0.54 9.68
CA SER A 337 -0.33 0.88 8.74
C SER A 337 -1.67 0.37 9.25
N VAL A 338 -2.74 0.98 8.76
CA VAL A 338 -4.09 0.41 8.79
C VAL A 338 -4.54 0.23 7.34
N ASN A 339 -5.30 -0.83 7.08
CA ASN A 339 -5.99 -1.00 5.81
C ASN A 339 -7.41 -1.50 6.08
N VAL A 340 -8.40 -0.70 5.71
CA VAL A 340 -9.83 -1.07 5.77
C VAL A 340 -10.43 -0.79 4.40
N PRO A 341 -10.50 -1.79 3.51
CA PRO A 341 -10.94 -1.59 2.14
C PRO A 341 -12.36 -0.99 2.07
N ALA A 342 -12.54 -0.01 1.18
CA ALA A 342 -13.81 0.61 0.86
C ALA A 342 -13.77 1.19 -0.57
N LEU A 343 -14.84 0.95 -1.34
CA LEU A 343 -15.02 1.60 -2.65
C LEU A 343 -15.01 3.12 -2.50
N LEU A 344 -14.52 3.83 -3.51
CA LEU A 344 -14.40 5.29 -3.47
C LEU A 344 -15.73 6.00 -3.22
N GLY A 345 -16.86 5.42 -3.65
CA GLY A 345 -18.20 5.95 -3.36
C GLY A 345 -18.53 5.97 -1.85
N ASP A 346 -18.15 4.91 -1.15
CA ASP A 346 -18.49 4.68 0.27
C ASP A 346 -17.37 5.11 1.23
N LEU A 347 -16.15 5.28 0.71
CA LEU A 347 -14.97 5.67 1.47
C LEU A 347 -15.18 7.01 2.19
N SER A 348 -14.94 7.06 3.50
CA SER A 348 -15.07 8.30 4.28
C SER A 348 -13.78 9.11 4.29
N GLU A 349 -13.88 10.43 4.46
CA GLU A 349 -12.71 11.30 4.66
C GLU A 349 -11.93 10.93 5.93
N ALA A 350 -12.63 10.48 6.98
CA ALA A 350 -11.99 10.03 8.22
C ALA A 350 -11.14 8.76 8.00
N ALA A 351 -11.53 7.86 7.10
CA ALA A 351 -10.74 6.69 6.74
C ALA A 351 -9.47 7.08 5.94
N VAL A 352 -9.57 8.08 5.06
CA VAL A 352 -8.41 8.68 4.38
C VAL A 352 -7.45 9.30 5.40
N ASP A 353 -7.96 10.16 6.27
CA ASP A 353 -7.17 10.84 7.30
C ASP A 353 -6.45 9.83 8.21
N LEU A 354 -7.16 8.80 8.69
CA LEU A 354 -6.57 7.77 9.54
C LEU A 354 -5.45 7.00 8.83
N THR A 355 -5.67 6.60 7.57
CA THR A 355 -4.71 5.80 6.81
C THR A 355 -3.44 6.59 6.53
N LEU A 356 -3.57 7.85 6.10
CA LEU A 356 -2.45 8.74 5.88
C LEU A 356 -1.76 9.13 7.19
N ALA A 357 -2.51 9.37 8.28
CA ALA A 357 -1.97 9.72 9.58
C ALA A 357 -1.08 8.61 10.15
N VAL A 358 -1.47 7.34 9.99
CA VAL A 358 -0.68 6.20 10.48
C VAL A 358 0.58 5.99 9.64
N LYS A 359 0.46 5.99 8.31
CA LYS A 359 1.55 5.61 7.39
C LYS A 359 2.48 6.77 7.09
N VAL A 360 1.97 7.84 6.48
CA VAL A 360 2.78 9.02 6.11
C VAL A 360 3.05 9.88 7.33
N GLY A 361 1.99 10.20 8.08
CA GLY A 361 2.08 11.04 9.28
C GLY A 361 2.88 10.38 10.40
N GLY A 362 2.78 9.06 10.56
CA GLY A 362 3.52 8.30 11.56
C GLY A 362 5.01 8.25 11.25
N LEU A 363 5.38 8.00 10.00
CA LEU A 363 6.78 8.08 9.58
C LEU A 363 7.35 9.48 9.80
N ALA A 364 6.63 10.53 9.38
CA ALA A 364 7.06 11.91 9.56
C ALA A 364 7.30 12.26 11.03
N ARG A 365 6.44 11.80 11.95
CA ARG A 365 6.59 12.01 13.39
C ARG A 365 7.79 11.26 13.97
N ILE A 366 8.02 10.02 13.53
CA ILE A 366 9.21 9.25 13.93
C ILE A 366 10.48 10.00 13.49
N LEU A 367 10.56 10.40 12.23
CA LEU A 367 11.72 11.13 11.73
C LEU A 367 11.92 12.48 12.44
N ALA A 368 10.84 13.18 12.79
CA ALA A 368 10.90 14.44 13.54
C ALA A 368 11.38 14.26 14.99
N ALA A 369 11.20 13.07 15.57
CA ALA A 369 11.67 12.75 16.92
C ALA A 369 13.13 12.26 16.97
N LEU A 370 13.77 12.08 15.80
CA LEU A 370 15.12 11.54 15.67
C LEU A 370 16.14 12.60 15.24
N ALA A 371 17.39 12.41 15.64
CA ALA A 371 18.54 13.10 15.04
C ALA A 371 18.84 12.47 13.67
N THR A 372 18.22 12.98 12.61
CA THR A 372 18.25 12.37 11.27
C THR A 372 19.63 12.38 10.59
N ASP A 373 20.57 13.18 11.09
CA ASP A 373 21.97 13.23 10.67
C ASP A 373 22.76 11.96 11.04
N GLU A 374 22.32 11.22 12.06
CA GLU A 374 22.89 9.94 12.48
C GLU A 374 22.23 8.72 11.78
N LEU A 375 21.20 8.95 10.96
CA LEU A 375 20.42 7.88 10.35
C LEU A 375 21.18 7.24 9.18
N LYS A 376 21.48 5.94 9.32
CA LYS A 376 22.18 5.12 8.32
C LYS A 376 21.24 4.36 7.41
N LEU A 377 20.04 4.03 7.90
CA LEU A 377 19.06 3.23 7.15
C LEU A 377 17.61 3.64 7.45
N LEU A 378 16.83 3.88 6.39
CA LEU A 378 15.38 4.02 6.45
C LEU A 378 14.72 3.01 5.52
N ILE A 379 13.86 2.18 6.07
CA ILE A 379 12.99 1.26 5.33
C ILE A 379 11.54 1.61 5.65
N SER A 380 10.73 1.87 4.63
CA SER A 380 9.29 2.10 4.76
C SER A 380 8.51 1.05 3.98
N PHE A 381 7.48 0.46 4.59
CA PHE A 381 6.68 -0.56 3.92
C PHE A 381 5.56 0.09 3.10
N GLY A 382 5.70 -0.03 1.78
CA GLY A 382 4.67 0.30 0.80
C GLY A 382 3.84 -0.91 0.39
N SER A 383 3.01 -0.73 -0.63
CA SER A 383 2.35 -1.82 -1.35
C SER A 383 2.37 -1.51 -2.84
N ILE A 384 2.43 -2.54 -3.68
CA ILE A 384 2.29 -2.39 -5.13
C ILE A 384 0.97 -1.69 -5.50
N ILE A 385 -0.03 -1.76 -4.61
CA ILE A 385 -1.32 -1.06 -4.73
C ILE A 385 -1.13 0.45 -4.91
N GLY A 386 -0.14 1.08 -4.27
CA GLY A 386 0.13 2.51 -4.48
C GLY A 386 0.60 2.84 -5.90
N ARG A 387 1.16 1.85 -6.61
CA ARG A 387 1.59 1.98 -8.02
C ARG A 387 0.54 1.50 -9.01
N SER A 388 -0.15 0.40 -8.73
CA SER A 388 -1.12 -0.20 -9.65
C SER A 388 -2.54 0.37 -9.48
N GLY A 389 -2.84 0.94 -8.31
CA GLY A 389 -4.22 1.04 -7.82
C GLY A 389 -4.77 -0.35 -7.44
N MET A 390 -5.86 -0.35 -6.67
CA MET A 390 -6.69 -1.54 -6.46
C MET A 390 -8.10 -1.10 -6.11
N ARG A 391 -9.08 -1.84 -6.63
CA ARG A 391 -10.50 -1.59 -6.37
C ARG A 391 -10.78 -1.69 -4.87
N GLY A 392 -11.40 -0.68 -4.27
CA GLY A 392 -11.66 -0.64 -2.83
C GLY A 392 -10.47 -0.17 -1.98
N GLU A 393 -9.34 0.20 -2.59
CA GLU A 393 -8.11 0.52 -1.86
C GLU A 393 -7.63 1.95 -2.11
N GLY A 394 -8.52 2.84 -2.59
CA GLY A 394 -8.12 4.18 -3.05
C GLY A 394 -7.45 5.08 -2.01
N HIS A 395 -7.59 4.80 -0.72
CA HIS A 395 -6.96 5.53 0.38
C HIS A 395 -5.66 4.88 0.89
N TYR A 396 -5.49 3.59 0.64
CA TYR A 396 -4.29 2.82 0.96
C TYR A 396 -3.24 2.89 -0.17
N ALA A 397 -3.72 3.06 -1.41
CA ALA A 397 -2.96 3.36 -2.61
C ALA A 397 -2.40 4.78 -2.58
#